data_AF-A0A940KQ26-F1
#
_entry.id   AF-A0A940KQ26-F1
#
_cell.length_a   1.000
_cell.length_b   1.000
_cell.length_c   1.000
_cell.angle_alpha   90.00
_cell.angle_beta   90.00
_cell.angle_gamma   90.00
#
_symmetry.space_group_name_H-M   'P 1'
#
loop_
_entity.id
_entity.type
_entity.pdbx_description
1 polymer ?
#
loop_
_entity_poly.entity_id
_entity_poly.type
_entity_poly.pdbx_seq_one_letter_code
_entity_poly.pdbx_strand_id
1 'polypeptide(L)' 'DQNNAPFKTLSAVKKYLEQKKEKVEMLTNGGMYMENNIPLGLFITDSKELRPIDTEHDKKGNFYLKPNG' A
#
# COMPACT_ATOMS: atom_id res chain seq x y z
N ASP A 1 8.27 8.35 4.09
CA ASP A 1 9.00 9.63 3.94
C ASP A 1 10.43 9.42 4.43
N GLN A 2 11.20 10.49 4.60
CA GLN A 2 12.58 10.43 5.13
C GLN A 2 12.69 9.88 6.56
N ASN A 3 11.58 9.80 7.30
CA ASN A 3 11.49 9.23 8.64
C ASN A 3 10.86 7.82 8.63
N ASN A 4 10.79 7.19 7.46
CA ASN A 4 10.16 5.89 7.26
C ASN A 4 8.65 5.86 7.59
N ALA A 5 7.98 7.03 7.62
CA ALA A 5 6.54 7.11 7.83
C ALA A 5 5.76 6.96 6.51
N PRO A 6 4.59 6.29 6.50
CA PRO A 6 3.77 6.18 5.29
C PRO A 6 3.28 7.55 4.80
N PHE A 7 3.29 7.78 3.48
CA PHE A 7 2.79 9.02 2.87
C PHE A 7 1.26 9.15 2.88
N LYS A 8 0.54 8.02 3.02
CA LYS A 8 -0.93 7.89 3.10
C LYS A 8 -1.73 8.31 1.85
N THR A 9 -1.24 9.25 1.05
CA THR A 9 -1.94 9.79 -0.13
C THR A 9 -1.00 9.93 -1.33
N LEU A 10 -1.54 9.79 -2.55
CA LEU A 10 -0.78 10.00 -3.78
C LEU A 10 -0.30 11.46 -3.92
N SER A 11 -1.09 12.42 -3.45
CA SER A 11 -0.70 13.84 -3.46
C SER A 11 0.54 14.11 -2.59
N ALA A 12 0.65 13.45 -1.42
CA ALA A 12 1.84 13.55 -0.58
C ALA A 12 3.07 12.92 -1.25
N VAL A 13 2.90 11.78 -1.93
CA VAL A 13 3.96 11.15 -2.73
C VAL A 13 4.41 12.07 -3.87
N LYS A 14 3.48 12.60 -4.66
CA LYS A 14 3.77 13.53 -5.77
C LYS A 14 4.55 14.75 -5.28
N LYS A 15 4.08 15.41 -4.22
CA LYS A 15 4.77 16.57 -3.63
C LYS A 15 6.19 16.23 -3.19
N TYR A 16 6.39 15.06 -2.57
CA TYR A 16 7.71 14.61 -2.14
C TYR A 16 8.66 14.36 -3.32
N LEU A 17 8.19 13.71 -4.39
CA LEU A 17 8.99 13.44 -5.60
C LEU A 17 9.33 14.74 -6.35
N GLU A 18 8.39 15.66 -6.47
CA GLU A 18 8.61 16.97 -7.12
C GLU A 18 9.62 17.83 -6.34
N GLN A 19 9.62 17.79 -5.00
CA GLN A 19 10.63 18.44 -4.17
C GLN A 19 12.05 17.89 -4.42
N LYS A 20 12.15 16.64 -4.83
CA LYS A 20 13.40 15.99 -5.25
C LYS A 20 13.76 16.21 -6.71
N LYS A 21 12.98 17.01 -7.44
CA LYS A 21 13.10 17.23 -8.89
C LYS A 21 12.91 15.94 -9.70
N GLU A 22 12.17 14.97 -9.16
CA GLU A 22 11.77 13.76 -9.87
C GLU A 22 10.47 14.03 -10.63
N LYS A 23 10.45 13.79 -11.94
CA LYS A 23 9.25 13.95 -12.77
C LYS A 23 8.33 12.76 -12.58
N VAL A 24 7.10 13.03 -12.17
CA VAL A 24 6.06 12.01 -12.00
C VAL A 24 5.27 11.86 -13.30
N GLU A 25 5.50 10.77 -14.04
CA GLU A 25 4.73 10.47 -15.26
C GLU A 25 3.38 9.82 -14.95
N MET A 26 3.33 8.95 -13.94
CA MET A 26 2.12 8.27 -13.49
C MET A 26 2.24 7.86 -12.03
N LEU A 27 1.14 8.02 -11.27
CA LEU A 27 0.96 7.45 -9.94
C LEU A 27 -0.41 6.78 -9.87
N THR A 28 -0.45 5.61 -9.24
CA THR A 28 -1.68 4.86 -9.00
C THR A 28 -1.62 4.22 -7.62
N ASN A 29 -2.74 3.74 -7.11
CA ASN A 29 -2.76 2.99 -5.86
C ASN A 29 -1.99 1.66 -6.02
N GLY A 30 -1.17 1.30 -5.02
CA GLY A 30 -0.36 0.07 -5.04
C GLY A 30 -1.07 -1.20 -4.55
N GLY A 31 -2.31 -1.08 -4.09
CA GLY A 31 -3.07 -2.18 -3.52
C GLY A 31 -4.06 -1.70 -2.45
N MET A 32 -4.48 -2.63 -1.60
CA MET A 32 -5.41 -2.39 -0.50
C MET A 32 -4.66 -2.16 0.81
N TYR A 33 -5.19 -1.27 1.63
CA TYR A 33 -4.61 -0.89 2.90
C TYR A 33 -5.67 -0.97 4.01
N MET A 34 -5.24 -1.36 5.21
CA MET A 34 -6.04 -1.22 6.43
C MET A 34 -6.16 0.26 6.83
N GLU A 35 -7.08 0.59 7.76
CA GLU A 35 -7.33 1.96 8.24
C GLU A 35 -6.07 2.67 8.75
N ASN A 36 -5.11 1.91 9.26
CA ASN A 36 -3.82 2.41 9.73
C ASN A 36 -2.76 2.56 8.61
N ASN A 37 -3.14 2.52 7.34
CA ASN A 37 -2.26 2.66 6.16
C ASN A 37 -1.20 1.55 6.03
N ILE A 38 -1.52 0.36 6.53
CA ILE A 38 -0.68 -0.83 6.39
C ILE A 38 -1.24 -1.69 5.24
N PRO A 39 -0.40 -2.25 4.35
CA PRO A 39 -0.86 -3.15 3.29
C PRO A 39 -1.66 -4.32 3.87
N LEU A 40 -2.81 -4.63 3.27
CA LEU A 40 -3.67 -5.73 3.72
C LEU A 40 -3.08 -7.10 3.35
N GLY A 41 -2.53 -7.23 2.14
CA GLY A 41 -1.95 -8.47 1.63
C GLY A 41 -0.43 -8.43 1.50
N LEU A 42 0.11 -9.39 0.74
CA LEU A 42 1.54 -9.56 0.48
C LEU A 42 2.17 -8.24 0.02
N PHE A 43 3.20 -7.79 0.73
CA PHE A 43 3.99 -6.63 0.36
C PHE A 43 5.48 -6.97 0.38
N ILE A 44 6.08 -7.00 -0.80
CA ILE A 44 7.52 -7.21 -1.00
C ILE A 44 8.08 -5.96 -1.69
N THR A 45 9.14 -5.39 -1.13
CA THR A 45 9.91 -4.29 -1.74
C THR A 45 11.39 -4.55 -1.51
N ASP A 46 12.23 -4.20 -2.48
CA ASP A 46 13.69 -4.38 -2.38
C ASP A 46 14.10 -5.81 -1.97
N SER A 47 13.41 -6.81 -2.53
CA SER A 47 13.57 -8.24 -2.21
C SER A 47 13.29 -8.61 -0.74
N LYS A 48 12.67 -7.73 0.03
CA LYS A 48 12.29 -7.94 1.42
C LYS A 48 10.77 -8.04 1.54
N GLU A 49 10.31 -9.14 2.15
CA GLU A 49 8.92 -9.25 2.58
C GLU A 49 8.70 -8.35 3.81
N LEU A 50 7.77 -7.40 3.67
CA LEU A 50 7.34 -6.50 4.73
C LEU A 50 5.96 -6.88 5.27
N ARG A 51 5.14 -7.57 4.47
CA ARG A 51 3.86 -8.17 4.88
C ARG A 51 3.66 -9.51 4.19
N PRO A 52 3.24 -10.56 4.92
CA PRO A 52 2.97 -11.86 4.33
C PRO A 52 1.68 -11.84 3.50
N ILE A 53 1.49 -12.89 2.71
CA ILE A 53 0.23 -13.15 2.04
C ILE A 53 -0.89 -13.37 3.07
N ASP A 54 -2.03 -12.72 2.86
CA ASP A 54 -3.23 -12.96 3.64
C ASP A 54 -3.88 -14.28 3.18
N THR A 55 -3.91 -15.26 4.07
CA THR A 55 -4.51 -16.59 3.87
C THR A 55 -5.70 -16.82 4.79
N GLU A 56 -6.19 -15.74 5.43
CA GLU A 56 -7.31 -15.85 6.34
C GLU A 56 -8.61 -15.99 5.55
N HIS A 57 -9.38 -16.98 5.94
CA HIS A 57 -10.70 -17.25 5.41
C HIS A 57 -11.68 -17.11 6.57
N ASP A 58 -12.83 -16.46 6.36
CA ASP A 58 -13.90 -16.26 7.35
C ASP A 58 -13.74 -15.07 8.33
N LYS A 59 -13.08 -13.99 7.92
CA LYS A 59 -13.11 -12.71 8.63
C LYS A 59 -14.31 -11.84 8.27
N LYS A 60 -14.61 -10.85 9.12
CA LYS A 60 -15.59 -9.80 8.82
C LYS A 60 -14.98 -8.77 7.86
N GLY A 61 -15.74 -8.36 6.87
CA GLY A 61 -15.37 -7.30 5.94
C GLY A 61 -15.54 -7.72 4.48
N ASN A 62 -15.69 -6.74 3.60
CA ASN A 62 -16.02 -6.95 2.19
C ASN A 62 -15.01 -7.85 1.45
N PHE A 63 -13.77 -7.95 1.94
CA PHE A 63 -12.70 -8.72 1.30
C PHE A 63 -12.75 -10.23 1.58
N TYR A 64 -13.48 -10.65 2.61
CA TYR A 64 -13.61 -12.05 3.00
C TYR A 64 -14.99 -12.62 2.65
N LEU A 65 -15.84 -11.84 1.98
CA LEU A 65 -17.17 -12.25 1.54
C LEU A 65 -17.07 -13.25 0.39
N LYS A 66 -17.52 -14.48 0.62
CA LYS A 66 -17.56 -15.51 -0.42
C LYS A 66 -18.78 -15.30 -1.34
N PRO A 67 -18.66 -15.58 -2.65
CA PRO A 67 -17.42 -15.95 -3.34
C PRO A 67 -16.55 -14.72 -3.63
N ASN A 68 -15.30 -14.76 -3.17
CA ASN A 68 -14.26 -13.76 -3.42
C ASN A 68 -13.13 -14.41 -4.21
N GLY A 69 -13.33 -14.53 -5.52
CA GLY A 69 -12.52 -15.38 -6.41
C GLY A 69 -13.16 -16.77 -6.53
#